data_AF-A0A7R6WCC2-F1
#
_entry.id   AF-A0A7R6WCC2-F1
#
_cell.length_a   1.000
_cell.length_b   1.000
_cell.length_c   1.000
_cell.angle_alpha   90.00
_cell.angle_beta   90.00
_cell.angle_gamma   90.00
#
_symmetry.space_group_name_H-M   'P 1'
#
loop_
_entity.id
_entity.type
_entity.pdbx_description
1 polymer ?
#
loop_
_entity_poly.entity_id
_entity_poly.type
_entity_poly.pdbx_seq_one_letter_code
_entity_poly.pdbx_strand_id
1 'polypeptide(L)'
;MTTTELVKLDGKELLLLSPEEGALLSKEISNVREEIRDCSYISEALRVLPVKGYRSAIGAYWNAVVDDLRQKILHRSIDLFNKEIGSKKKIEKYEDFQDHVTEYDLIEGAYKIGVLSWEGRKLMHQARETRNMFYGHPKTQEPNLFKVLNLISDCNSHVLSEDFPPSIIDIATYLSQMESDSYDRNEIAVEQAFSDLPSIYKTELSNRFFTTYVGESISSELRANIEFCSPILWGSIIKDDKKQIGKRFDKLVVEGNKGNIKRGLRYISLVGGMMYVNLASRKIIIDPLIKTLEISIDDWDAEAKIIKQIYPLSKFIPETSQEMYVESITKVFVGYKGSSTRFSRTDFYSDSAAPYIRNMFDHFDTKATEIFVNTVKKDEQLKRRIKGSGQLKRLRILGNIIVENNIGSTEDLEFVELLCDDERETEFYDWLFSKKRKS
;
A
#
# COMPACT_ATOMS: atom_id res chain seq x y z
N MET A 1 50.51 1.02 -56.84
CA MET A 1 50.97 0.54 -55.53
C MET A 1 51.98 1.53 -55.00
N THR A 2 51.54 2.44 -54.14
CA THR A 2 52.41 3.38 -53.44
C THR A 2 52.29 3.07 -51.96
N THR A 3 53.32 2.43 -51.44
CA THR A 3 53.47 2.05 -50.05
C THR A 3 53.65 3.31 -49.23
N THR A 4 52.65 3.71 -48.46
CA THR A 4 52.75 4.84 -47.53
C THR A 4 53.61 4.37 -46.36
N GLU A 5 54.87 4.77 -46.33
CA GLU A 5 55.76 4.58 -45.19
C GLU A 5 55.20 5.36 -43.98
N LEU A 6 54.97 4.64 -42.87
CA LEU A 6 54.66 5.24 -41.58
C LEU A 6 55.91 5.96 -41.08
N VAL A 7 55.91 7.29 -41.13
CA VAL A 7 56.96 8.12 -40.53
C VAL A 7 56.95 7.90 -39.02
N LYS A 8 58.00 7.26 -38.51
CA LYS A 8 58.23 7.09 -37.07
C LYS A 8 58.72 8.43 -36.52
N LEU A 9 57.79 9.24 -36.00
CA LEU A 9 58.13 10.43 -35.22
C LEU A 9 58.87 9.99 -33.95
N ASP A 10 59.95 10.69 -33.59
CA ASP A 10 60.73 10.45 -32.37
C ASP A 10 59.79 10.26 -31.17
N GLY A 11 59.82 9.06 -30.62
CA GLY A 11 58.85 8.61 -29.63
C GLY A 11 58.97 9.43 -28.35
N LYS A 12 57.93 10.19 -28.00
CA LYS A 12 57.71 10.55 -26.59
C LYS A 12 57.57 9.25 -25.82
N GLU A 13 58.40 9.03 -24.81
CA GLU A 13 58.24 7.91 -23.89
C GLU A 13 56.83 7.95 -23.30
N LEU A 14 56.11 6.83 -23.42
CA LEU A 14 54.79 6.66 -22.83
C LEU A 14 54.94 6.63 -21.31
N LEU A 15 54.34 7.60 -20.63
CA LEU A 15 54.29 7.63 -19.18
C LEU A 15 53.35 6.53 -18.69
N LEU A 16 53.92 5.42 -18.23
CA LEU A 16 53.17 4.30 -17.67
C LEU A 16 52.70 4.56 -16.25
N LEU A 17 51.66 3.84 -15.82
CA LEU A 17 51.24 3.79 -14.42
C LEU A 17 52.33 3.16 -13.54
N SER A 18 52.42 3.60 -12.29
CA SER A 18 53.23 2.91 -11.29
C SER A 18 52.61 1.56 -10.92
N PRO A 19 53.38 0.61 -10.34
CA PRO A 19 52.86 -0.66 -9.86
C PRO A 19 51.74 -0.51 -8.82
N GLU A 20 51.81 0.52 -7.97
CA GLU A 20 50.78 0.83 -6.96
C GLU A 20 49.49 1.35 -7.61
N GLU A 21 49.61 2.25 -8.60
CA GLU A 21 48.48 2.75 -9.38
C GLU A 21 47.80 1.62 -10.17
N GLY A 22 48.59 0.70 -10.74
CA GLY A 22 48.11 -0.49 -11.44
C GLY A 22 47.37 -1.47 -10.52
N ALA A 23 47.86 -1.67 -9.29
CA ALA A 23 47.21 -2.53 -8.31
C ALA A 23 45.83 -1.99 -7.90
N LEU A 24 45.73 -0.68 -7.62
CA LEU A 24 44.45 -0.03 -7.29
C LEU A 24 43.44 -0.17 -8.44
N LEU A 25 43.89 0.06 -9.67
CA LEU A 25 43.06 -0.07 -10.85
C LEU A 25 42.53 -1.51 -11.03
N SER A 26 43.41 -2.51 -10.91
CA SER A 26 43.06 -3.93 -11.08
C SER A 26 41.99 -4.42 -10.09
N LYS A 27 42.02 -3.88 -8.87
CA LYS A 27 41.03 -4.18 -7.83
C LYS A 27 39.65 -3.68 -8.22
N GLU A 28 39.55 -2.43 -8.66
CA GLU A 28 38.26 -1.83 -9.05
C GLU A 28 37.67 -2.50 -10.29
N ILE A 29 38.50 -2.81 -11.29
CA ILE A 29 38.09 -3.48 -12.54
C ILE A 29 37.51 -4.88 -12.28
N SER A 30 38.03 -5.58 -11.28
CA SER A 30 37.58 -6.95 -10.95
C SER A 30 36.16 -6.99 -10.38
N ASN A 31 35.65 -5.84 -9.93
CA ASN A 31 34.32 -5.67 -9.37
C ASN A 31 33.30 -5.35 -10.48
N VAL A 32 33.05 -6.31 -11.37
CA VAL A 32 31.96 -6.29 -12.37
C VAL A 32 31.45 -7.71 -12.59
N ARG A 33 30.21 -7.85 -13.08
CA ARG A 33 29.62 -9.15 -13.46
C ARG A 33 30.47 -9.85 -14.52
N GLU A 34 30.51 -11.18 -14.49
CA GLU A 34 31.38 -11.99 -15.34
C GLU A 34 31.17 -11.71 -16.84
N GLU A 35 29.90 -11.61 -17.25
CA GLU A 35 29.47 -11.24 -18.60
C GLU A 35 29.94 -9.86 -19.08
N ILE A 36 30.20 -8.92 -18.17
CA ILE A 36 30.68 -7.58 -18.50
C ILE A 36 32.20 -7.54 -18.62
N ARG A 37 32.94 -8.46 -17.99
CA ARG A 37 34.41 -8.49 -18.00
C ARG A 37 34.98 -8.60 -19.41
N ASP A 38 34.32 -9.37 -20.26
CA ASP A 38 34.75 -9.63 -21.64
C ASP A 38 34.13 -8.65 -22.65
N CYS A 39 33.40 -7.63 -22.19
CA CYS A 39 32.77 -6.70 -23.11
C CYS A 39 33.83 -5.79 -23.78
N SER A 40 33.57 -5.41 -25.03
CA SER A 40 34.52 -4.63 -25.85
C SER A 40 34.90 -3.30 -25.21
N TYR A 41 33.96 -2.66 -24.52
CA TYR A 41 34.16 -1.37 -23.87
C TYR A 41 35.12 -1.46 -22.67
N ILE A 42 34.94 -2.43 -21.79
CA ILE A 42 35.85 -2.65 -20.66
C ILE A 42 37.23 -3.05 -21.18
N SER A 43 37.28 -3.95 -22.15
CA SER A 43 38.54 -4.32 -22.82
C SER A 43 39.29 -3.12 -23.41
N GLU A 44 38.58 -2.17 -24.02
CA GLU A 44 39.18 -0.92 -24.53
C GLU A 44 39.75 -0.06 -23.39
N ALA A 45 38.97 0.14 -22.32
CA ALA A 45 39.43 0.88 -21.15
C ALA A 45 40.71 0.27 -20.56
N LEU A 46 40.78 -1.06 -20.45
CA LEU A 46 41.94 -1.77 -19.91
C LEU A 46 43.21 -1.61 -20.77
N ARG A 47 43.07 -1.42 -22.08
CA ARG A 47 44.22 -1.17 -22.95
C ARG A 47 44.79 0.24 -22.80
N VAL A 48 43.94 1.23 -22.52
CA VAL A 48 44.34 2.64 -22.49
C VAL A 48 44.73 3.13 -21.09
N LEU A 49 44.25 2.49 -20.02
CA LEU A 49 44.57 2.86 -18.63
C LEU A 49 46.07 2.78 -18.29
N PRO A 50 46.82 1.71 -18.65
CA PRO A 50 48.25 1.59 -18.33
C PRO A 50 49.12 2.71 -18.92
N VAL A 51 48.69 3.29 -20.04
CA VAL A 51 49.36 4.39 -20.76
C VAL A 51 48.78 5.76 -20.42
N LYS A 52 48.02 5.87 -19.32
CA LYS A 52 47.36 7.10 -18.85
C LYS A 52 46.38 7.71 -19.85
N GLY A 53 45.77 6.88 -20.70
CA GLY A 53 44.70 7.24 -21.64
C GLY A 53 43.35 7.47 -20.94
N TYR A 54 43.34 8.33 -19.92
CA TYR A 54 42.24 8.49 -18.97
C TYR A 54 40.94 8.98 -19.61
N ARG A 55 41.00 9.88 -20.60
CA ARG A 55 39.79 10.33 -21.32
C ARG A 55 39.10 9.17 -22.04
N SER A 56 39.88 8.38 -22.77
CA SER A 56 39.38 7.21 -23.49
C SER A 56 38.82 6.17 -22.52
N ALA A 57 39.49 5.95 -21.39
CA ALA A 57 38.99 5.06 -20.35
C ALA A 57 37.62 5.50 -19.80
N ILE A 58 37.45 6.80 -19.50
CA ILE A 58 36.16 7.37 -19.06
C ILE A 58 35.07 7.14 -20.11
N GLY A 59 35.37 7.42 -21.39
CA GLY A 59 34.42 7.23 -22.48
C GLY A 59 34.00 5.77 -22.66
N ALA A 60 34.98 4.86 -22.63
CA ALA A 60 34.75 3.43 -22.78
C ALA A 60 33.92 2.87 -21.61
N TYR A 61 34.27 3.17 -20.35
CA TYR A 61 33.49 2.75 -19.18
C TYR A 61 32.05 3.28 -19.21
N TRP A 62 31.89 4.55 -19.58
CA TRP A 62 30.56 5.15 -19.68
C TRP A 62 29.70 4.45 -20.74
N ASN A 63 30.28 4.08 -21.88
CA ASN A 63 29.56 3.31 -22.91
C ASN A 63 29.12 1.94 -22.38
N ALA A 64 29.96 1.26 -21.59
CA ALA A 64 29.60 -0.01 -20.93
C ALA A 64 28.39 0.17 -19.99
N VAL A 65 28.36 1.25 -19.21
CA VAL A 65 27.25 1.58 -18.31
C VAL A 65 25.96 1.87 -19.07
N VAL A 66 26.04 2.68 -20.13
CA VAL A 66 24.87 3.01 -20.96
C VAL A 66 24.29 1.75 -21.60
N ASP A 67 25.15 0.87 -22.09
CA ASP A 67 24.75 -0.42 -22.65
C ASP A 67 24.06 -1.31 -21.60
N ASP A 68 24.69 -1.50 -20.44
CA ASP A 68 24.14 -2.32 -19.35
C ASP A 68 22.78 -1.79 -18.85
N LEU A 69 22.65 -0.46 -18.69
CA LEU A 69 21.38 0.16 -18.30
C LEU A 69 20.29 -0.11 -19.33
N ARG A 70 20.58 0.00 -20.63
CA ARG A 70 19.60 -0.30 -21.69
C ARG A 70 19.15 -1.76 -21.62
N GLN A 71 20.10 -2.69 -21.48
CA GLN A 71 19.78 -4.12 -21.37
C GLN A 71 18.92 -4.43 -20.13
N LYS A 72 19.26 -3.83 -18.98
CA LYS A 72 18.47 -3.97 -17.75
C LYS A 72 17.08 -3.39 -17.87
N ILE A 73 16.92 -2.25 -18.56
CA ILE A 73 15.59 -1.68 -18.84
C ILE A 73 14.78 -2.61 -19.76
N LEU A 74 15.39 -3.13 -20.83
CA LEU A 74 14.76 -4.09 -21.75
C LEU A 74 14.28 -5.33 -21.00
N HIS A 75 15.13 -5.88 -20.14
CA HIS A 75 14.79 -7.04 -19.31
C HIS A 75 13.69 -6.71 -18.30
N ARG A 76 13.76 -5.55 -17.65
CA ARG A 76 12.84 -5.19 -16.57
C ARG A 76 11.44 -4.86 -17.08
N SER A 77 11.29 -3.78 -17.86
CA SER A 77 10.02 -3.43 -18.53
C SER A 77 10.18 -2.16 -19.38
N ILE A 78 10.12 -2.34 -20.70
CA ILE A 78 10.15 -1.24 -21.67
C ILE A 78 8.88 -0.38 -21.59
N ASP A 79 7.72 -1.01 -21.34
CA ASP A 79 6.45 -0.29 -21.29
C ASP A 79 6.37 0.66 -20.10
N LEU A 80 6.88 0.26 -18.92
CA LEU A 80 6.97 1.16 -17.77
C LEU A 80 7.97 2.28 -18.03
N PHE A 81 9.11 1.98 -18.63
CA PHE A 81 10.11 2.98 -18.96
C PHE A 81 9.54 4.07 -19.87
N ASN A 82 8.85 3.69 -20.95
CA ASN A 82 8.20 4.62 -21.88
C ASN A 82 7.15 5.52 -21.20
N LYS A 83 6.33 4.97 -20.31
CA LYS A 83 5.35 5.76 -19.52
C LYS A 83 6.04 6.82 -18.67
N GLU A 84 7.19 6.48 -18.10
CA GLU A 84 7.89 7.31 -17.12
C GLU A 84 8.70 8.46 -17.70
N ILE A 85 9.30 8.26 -18.87
CA ILE A 85 10.07 9.30 -19.56
C ILE A 85 9.16 10.24 -20.36
N GLY A 86 7.92 9.83 -20.67
CA GLY A 86 6.97 10.65 -21.44
C GLY A 86 7.45 10.98 -22.85
N SER A 87 8.34 10.16 -23.42
CA SER A 87 8.93 10.40 -24.74
C SER A 87 7.87 10.39 -25.83
N LYS A 88 8.00 11.33 -26.79
CA LYS A 88 7.09 11.44 -27.94
C LYS A 88 7.15 10.23 -28.87
N LYS A 89 8.23 9.45 -28.81
CA LYS A 89 8.45 8.24 -29.59
C LYS A 89 8.62 7.06 -28.64
N LYS A 90 7.87 5.98 -28.89
CA LYS A 90 7.90 4.76 -28.09
C LYS A 90 9.18 3.97 -28.43
N ILE A 91 9.87 3.49 -27.40
CA ILE A 91 10.99 2.57 -27.52
C ILE A 91 10.42 1.16 -27.57
N GLU A 92 10.81 0.37 -28.56
CA GLU A 92 10.38 -1.02 -28.70
C GLU A 92 11.59 -1.97 -28.70
N LYS A 93 12.74 -1.52 -29.21
CA LYS A 93 13.96 -2.31 -29.36
C LYS A 93 15.18 -1.57 -28.81
N TYR A 94 16.30 -2.28 -28.72
CA TYR A 94 17.56 -1.73 -28.19
C TYR A 94 18.03 -0.49 -28.97
N GLU A 95 17.90 -0.52 -30.30
CA GLU A 95 18.37 0.54 -31.19
C GLU A 95 17.62 1.86 -30.96
N ASP A 96 16.33 1.79 -30.58
CA ASP A 96 15.50 2.98 -30.37
C ASP A 96 16.02 3.85 -29.21
N PHE A 97 16.76 3.28 -28.24
CA PHE A 97 17.37 4.05 -27.17
C PHE A 97 18.37 5.08 -27.68
N GLN A 98 19.11 4.75 -28.74
CA GLN A 98 20.14 5.65 -29.26
C GLN A 98 19.54 6.90 -29.90
N ASP A 99 18.39 6.76 -30.56
CA ASP A 99 17.77 7.84 -31.32
C ASP A 99 16.73 8.63 -30.50
N HIS A 100 16.16 8.03 -29.45
CA HIS A 100 14.97 8.58 -28.78
C HIS A 100 15.16 8.87 -27.29
N VAL A 101 16.30 8.51 -26.69
CA VAL A 101 16.52 8.63 -25.25
C VAL A 101 17.83 9.36 -24.98
N THR A 102 17.75 10.47 -24.24
CA THR A 102 18.96 11.13 -23.74
C THR A 102 19.56 10.32 -22.58
N GLU A 103 20.86 10.45 -22.33
CA GLU A 103 21.49 9.80 -21.16
C GLU A 103 20.86 10.27 -19.83
N TYR A 104 20.32 11.50 -19.79
CA TYR A 104 19.54 11.98 -18.65
C TYR A 104 18.27 11.15 -18.44
N ASP A 105 17.46 11.00 -19.49
CA ASP A 105 16.20 10.26 -19.44
C ASP A 105 16.45 8.76 -19.19
N LEU A 106 17.57 8.22 -19.69
CA LEU A 106 17.99 6.85 -19.42
C LEU A 106 18.19 6.60 -17.92
N ILE A 107 18.95 7.47 -17.25
CA ILE A 107 19.24 7.36 -15.81
C ILE A 107 17.96 7.58 -14.99
N GLU A 108 17.17 8.59 -15.34
CA GLU A 108 15.92 8.89 -14.64
C GLU A 108 14.89 7.77 -14.79
N GLY A 109 14.71 7.28 -16.01
CA GLY A 109 13.79 6.18 -16.29
C GLY A 109 14.25 4.88 -15.63
N ALA A 110 15.54 4.54 -15.69
CA ALA A 110 16.12 3.37 -15.01
C ALA A 110 15.84 3.42 -13.49
N TYR A 111 16.05 4.57 -12.86
CA TYR A 111 15.70 4.77 -11.44
C TYR A 111 14.21 4.56 -11.17
N LYS A 112 13.34 5.20 -11.96
CA LYS A 112 11.89 5.15 -11.74
C LYS A 112 11.31 3.75 -11.88
N ILE A 113 11.85 2.93 -12.78
CA ILE A 113 11.46 1.53 -12.93
C ILE A 113 12.23 0.59 -11.98
N GLY A 114 13.10 1.11 -11.11
CA GLY A 114 13.83 0.35 -10.09
C GLY A 114 15.09 -0.37 -10.57
N VAL A 115 15.57 -0.12 -11.80
CA VAL A 115 16.87 -0.62 -12.27
C VAL A 115 18.02 0.03 -11.49
N LEU A 116 17.86 1.29 -11.05
CA LEU A 116 18.84 2.00 -10.23
C LEU A 116 18.28 2.33 -8.85
N SER A 117 19.13 2.29 -7.83
CA SER A 117 18.82 2.86 -6.51
C SER A 117 18.84 4.40 -6.56
N TRP A 118 18.37 5.03 -5.48
CA TRP A 118 18.42 6.49 -5.36
C TRP A 118 19.86 7.01 -5.37
N GLU A 119 20.77 6.33 -4.66
CA GLU A 119 22.20 6.63 -4.65
C GLU A 119 22.80 6.41 -6.03
N GLY A 120 22.51 5.25 -6.66
CA GLY A 120 22.98 4.92 -8.00
C GLY A 120 22.56 5.97 -9.03
N ARG A 121 21.31 6.45 -9.00
CA ARG A 121 20.84 7.56 -9.84
C ARG A 121 21.71 8.81 -9.67
N LYS A 122 22.01 9.21 -8.44
CA LYS A 122 22.78 10.43 -8.16
C LYS A 122 24.22 10.30 -8.66
N LEU A 123 24.85 9.16 -8.40
CA LEU A 123 26.22 8.88 -8.84
C LEU A 123 26.30 8.74 -10.35
N MET A 124 25.32 8.14 -11.02
CA MET A 124 25.30 8.05 -12.48
C MET A 124 25.18 9.42 -13.17
N HIS A 125 24.42 10.36 -12.58
CA HIS A 125 24.43 11.75 -13.09
C HIS A 125 25.81 12.40 -12.90
N GLN A 126 26.50 12.18 -11.77
CA GLN A 126 27.86 12.69 -11.57
C GLN A 126 28.87 12.08 -12.56
N ALA A 127 28.78 10.78 -12.81
CA ALA A 127 29.59 10.08 -13.81
C ALA A 127 29.32 10.62 -15.23
N ARG A 128 28.05 10.87 -15.58
CA ARG A 128 27.68 11.52 -16.85
C ARG A 128 28.33 12.89 -17.01
N GLU A 129 28.26 13.75 -16.00
CA GLU A 129 28.88 15.08 -16.07
C GLU A 129 30.40 14.98 -16.19
N THR A 130 31.02 14.04 -15.48
CA THR A 130 32.46 13.74 -15.59
C THR A 130 32.83 13.32 -17.02
N ARG A 131 32.06 12.43 -17.63
CA ARG A 131 32.23 12.01 -19.02
C ARG A 131 32.04 13.17 -20.00
N ASN A 132 30.99 13.96 -19.83
CA ASN A 132 30.72 15.12 -20.70
C ASN A 132 31.85 16.15 -20.63
N MET A 133 32.43 16.36 -19.44
CA MET A 133 33.54 17.27 -19.24
C MET A 133 34.85 16.75 -19.86
N PHE A 134 35.26 15.50 -19.59
CA PHE A 134 36.59 15.01 -19.96
C PHE A 134 36.66 14.28 -21.31
N TYR A 135 35.60 13.58 -21.71
CA TYR A 135 35.55 12.87 -22.98
C TYR A 135 34.77 13.68 -24.04
N GLY A 136 33.69 14.34 -23.62
CA GLY A 136 32.79 15.07 -24.53
C GLY A 136 33.30 16.44 -25.00
N HIS A 137 34.30 17.04 -24.33
CA HIS A 137 34.77 18.38 -24.68
C HIS A 137 36.29 18.43 -24.94
N PRO A 138 36.74 18.89 -26.12
CA PRO A 138 38.14 18.77 -26.55
C PRO A 138 39.12 19.71 -25.84
N LYS A 139 38.62 20.77 -25.18
CA LYS A 139 39.44 21.82 -24.55
C LYS A 139 39.51 21.77 -23.02
N THR A 140 39.10 20.67 -22.40
CA THR A 140 39.18 20.52 -20.94
C THR A 140 40.57 20.10 -20.50
N GLN A 141 40.89 20.27 -19.21
CA GLN A 141 42.13 19.74 -18.62
C GLN A 141 42.10 18.21 -18.62
N GLU A 142 43.27 17.56 -18.66
CA GLU A 142 43.36 16.11 -18.46
C GLU A 142 42.79 15.70 -17.08
N PRO A 143 41.95 14.65 -17.02
CA PRO A 143 41.52 14.09 -15.75
C PRO A 143 42.72 13.48 -15.01
N ASN A 144 42.69 13.55 -13.68
CA ASN A 144 43.65 12.82 -12.85
C ASN A 144 43.16 11.39 -12.59
N LEU A 145 44.06 10.51 -12.13
CA LEU A 145 43.76 9.11 -11.87
C LEU A 145 42.62 8.94 -10.85
N PHE A 146 42.58 9.76 -9.80
CA PHE A 146 41.52 9.71 -8.78
C PHE A 146 40.13 9.91 -9.36
N LYS A 147 39.95 10.86 -10.30
CA LYS A 147 38.66 11.08 -10.97
C LYS A 147 38.23 9.89 -11.82
N VAL A 148 39.19 9.23 -12.48
CA VAL A 148 38.93 8.03 -13.28
C VAL A 148 38.53 6.86 -12.38
N LEU A 149 39.28 6.64 -11.29
CA LEU A 149 39.01 5.58 -10.34
C LEU A 149 37.64 5.75 -9.66
N ASN A 150 37.29 6.97 -9.24
CA ASN A 150 35.97 7.23 -8.65
C ASN A 150 34.83 6.93 -9.65
N LEU A 151 34.98 7.36 -10.91
CA LEU A 151 33.99 7.05 -11.93
C LEU A 151 33.85 5.54 -12.14
N ILE A 152 34.97 4.81 -12.26
CA ILE A 152 34.96 3.35 -12.42
C ILE A 152 34.30 2.69 -11.22
N SER A 153 34.69 3.06 -10.00
CA SER A 153 34.13 2.53 -8.75
C SER A 153 32.62 2.74 -8.67
N ASP A 154 32.13 3.94 -8.97
CA ASP A 154 30.69 4.26 -8.94
C ASP A 154 29.91 3.48 -10.00
N CYS A 155 30.44 3.41 -11.23
CA CYS A 155 29.85 2.66 -12.33
C CYS A 155 29.79 1.15 -12.03
N ASN A 156 30.84 0.62 -11.42
CA ASN A 156 30.94 -0.78 -11.04
C ASN A 156 29.98 -1.13 -9.92
N SER A 157 29.97 -0.33 -8.86
CA SER A 157 29.20 -0.62 -7.64
C SER A 157 27.70 -0.47 -7.82
N HIS A 158 27.24 0.37 -8.76
CA HIS A 158 25.81 0.67 -8.91
C HIS A 158 25.20 0.24 -10.24
N VAL A 159 26.01 -0.21 -11.21
CA VAL A 159 25.53 -0.68 -12.52
C VAL A 159 26.20 -1.98 -12.89
N LEU A 160 27.50 -2.00 -13.15
CA LEU A 160 28.14 -3.13 -13.82
C LEU A 160 28.32 -4.39 -12.95
N SER A 161 28.23 -4.28 -11.62
CA SER A 161 28.23 -5.42 -10.69
C SER A 161 26.83 -5.87 -10.29
N GLU A 162 25.85 -4.97 -10.35
CA GLU A 162 24.47 -5.24 -9.93
C GLU A 162 23.79 -6.19 -10.90
N ASP A 163 23.14 -7.25 -10.42
CA ASP A 163 22.44 -8.21 -11.28
C ASP A 163 21.28 -7.57 -12.05
N PHE A 164 20.78 -8.30 -13.05
CA PHE A 164 19.54 -7.91 -13.71
C PHE A 164 18.39 -7.94 -12.71
N PRO A 165 17.67 -6.83 -12.52
CA PRO A 165 16.50 -6.84 -11.66
C PRO A 165 15.42 -7.75 -12.25
N PRO A 166 14.55 -8.38 -11.42
CA PRO A 166 13.47 -9.22 -11.91
C PRO A 166 12.60 -8.51 -12.94
N SER A 167 12.27 -9.22 -14.03
CA SER A 167 11.35 -8.73 -15.06
C SER A 167 9.96 -8.46 -14.47
N ILE A 168 9.38 -7.33 -14.84
CA ILE A 168 8.03 -6.94 -14.43
C ILE A 168 7.07 -7.34 -15.53
N ILE A 169 6.17 -8.27 -15.21
CA ILE A 169 5.08 -8.68 -16.10
C ILE A 169 4.16 -7.47 -16.33
N ASP A 170 3.71 -7.26 -17.56
CA ASP A 170 2.70 -6.23 -17.84
C ASP A 170 1.43 -6.47 -17.02
N ILE A 171 0.79 -5.41 -16.51
CA ILE A 171 -0.36 -5.52 -15.61
C ILE A 171 -1.54 -6.24 -16.28
N ALA A 172 -1.78 -6.02 -17.59
CA ALA A 172 -2.85 -6.72 -18.29
C ALA A 172 -2.53 -8.22 -18.38
N THR A 173 -1.28 -8.55 -18.69
CA THR A 173 -0.81 -9.94 -18.71
C THR A 173 -0.92 -10.59 -17.32
N TYR A 174 -0.54 -9.88 -16.27
CA TYR A 174 -0.65 -10.36 -14.89
C TYR A 174 -2.12 -10.63 -14.51
N LEU A 175 -3.04 -9.73 -14.88
CA LEU A 175 -4.48 -9.95 -14.66
C LEU A 175 -5.00 -11.18 -15.44
N SER A 176 -4.54 -11.40 -16.67
CA SER A 176 -4.90 -12.60 -17.44
C SER A 176 -4.33 -13.88 -16.81
N GLN A 177 -3.12 -13.84 -16.24
CA GLN A 177 -2.57 -14.96 -15.49
C GLN A 177 -3.36 -15.22 -14.20
N MET A 178 -3.77 -14.16 -13.50
CA MET A 178 -4.67 -14.26 -12.34
C MET A 178 -6.05 -14.78 -12.72
N GLU A 179 -6.48 -14.69 -13.98
CA GLU A 179 -7.75 -15.28 -14.42
C GLU A 179 -7.61 -16.77 -14.76
N SER A 180 -6.38 -17.27 -14.94
CA SER A 180 -6.13 -18.66 -15.28
C SER A 180 -6.31 -19.62 -14.09
N ASP A 181 -6.70 -20.85 -14.39
CA ASP A 181 -6.83 -21.94 -13.39
C ASP A 181 -5.50 -22.32 -12.72
N SER A 182 -4.37 -21.90 -13.30
CA SER A 182 -3.03 -22.16 -12.79
C SER A 182 -2.51 -21.15 -11.76
N TYR A 183 -3.30 -20.12 -11.43
CA TYR A 183 -2.87 -19.12 -10.45
C TYR A 183 -2.88 -19.69 -9.03
N ASP A 184 -1.68 -19.90 -8.46
CA ASP A 184 -1.53 -20.37 -7.08
C ASP A 184 -1.63 -19.21 -6.09
N ARG A 185 -2.49 -19.39 -5.07
CA ARG A 185 -2.70 -18.42 -3.99
C ARG A 185 -1.71 -18.66 -2.85
N ASN A 186 -0.42 -18.63 -3.17
CA ASN A 186 0.63 -18.73 -2.19
C ASN A 186 0.96 -17.34 -1.62
N GLU A 187 0.63 -17.11 -0.35
CA GLU A 187 0.78 -15.80 0.31
C GLU A 187 2.23 -15.29 0.28
N ILE A 188 3.20 -16.16 0.59
CA ILE A 188 4.63 -15.79 0.64
C ILE A 188 5.14 -15.42 -0.75
N ALA A 189 4.77 -16.20 -1.77
CA ALA A 189 5.18 -15.92 -3.15
C ALA A 189 4.61 -14.58 -3.65
N VAL A 190 3.34 -14.30 -3.35
CA VAL A 190 2.69 -13.03 -3.73
C VAL A 190 3.27 -11.85 -2.96
N GLU A 191 3.56 -12.01 -1.66
CA GLU A 191 4.19 -10.97 -0.85
C GLU A 191 5.60 -10.62 -1.34
N GLN A 192 6.42 -11.63 -1.66
CA GLN A 192 7.75 -11.42 -2.25
C GLN A 192 7.64 -10.73 -3.60
N ALA A 193 6.78 -11.25 -4.48
CA ALA A 193 6.56 -10.70 -5.81
C ALA A 193 6.12 -9.22 -5.72
N PHE A 194 5.22 -8.86 -4.80
CA PHE A 194 4.80 -7.48 -4.63
C PHE A 194 5.87 -6.61 -3.98
N SER A 195 6.63 -7.11 -3.02
CA SER A 195 7.67 -6.34 -2.32
C SER A 195 8.73 -5.82 -3.29
N ASP A 196 9.12 -6.64 -4.26
CA ASP A 196 10.16 -6.34 -5.26
C ASP A 196 9.68 -5.38 -6.37
N LEU A 197 8.38 -5.08 -6.44
CA LEU A 197 7.83 -4.15 -7.42
C LEU A 197 8.23 -2.69 -7.10
N PRO A 198 8.61 -1.92 -8.13
CA PRO A 198 8.78 -0.47 -8.00
C PRO A 198 7.51 0.21 -7.50
N SER A 199 7.65 1.30 -6.75
CA SER A 199 6.52 2.03 -6.19
C SER A 199 5.48 2.42 -7.23
N ILE A 200 5.92 2.87 -8.42
CA ILE A 200 5.02 3.28 -9.51
C ILE A 200 4.14 2.12 -9.99
N TYR A 201 4.71 0.93 -10.07
CA TYR A 201 3.98 -0.25 -10.51
C TYR A 201 2.97 -0.70 -9.46
N LYS A 202 3.33 -0.63 -8.17
CA LYS A 202 2.40 -0.85 -7.06
C LYS A 202 1.22 0.12 -7.11
N THR A 203 1.48 1.40 -7.42
CA THR A 203 0.43 2.41 -7.62
C THR A 203 -0.47 2.05 -8.80
N GLU A 204 0.09 1.70 -9.96
CA GLU A 204 -0.70 1.34 -11.14
C GLU A 204 -1.51 0.05 -10.92
N LEU A 205 -0.88 -0.98 -10.35
CA LEU A 205 -1.49 -2.26 -10.05
C LEU A 205 -2.64 -2.12 -9.04
N SER A 206 -2.45 -1.36 -7.95
CA SER A 206 -3.52 -1.14 -6.96
C SER A 206 -4.72 -0.39 -7.57
N ASN A 207 -4.46 0.57 -8.45
CA ASN A 207 -5.51 1.25 -9.20
C ASN A 207 -6.21 0.31 -10.19
N ARG A 208 -5.47 -0.58 -10.84
CA ARG A 208 -6.03 -1.57 -11.77
C ARG A 208 -6.86 -2.61 -11.04
N PHE A 209 -6.39 -3.15 -9.92
CA PHE A 209 -7.14 -4.06 -9.05
C PHE A 209 -8.48 -3.43 -8.66
N PHE A 210 -8.48 -2.18 -8.20
CA PHE A 210 -9.72 -1.49 -7.86
C PHE A 210 -10.67 -1.35 -9.05
N THR A 211 -10.17 -0.90 -10.22
CA THR A 211 -10.99 -0.80 -11.44
C THR A 211 -11.59 -2.14 -11.84
N THR A 212 -10.75 -3.17 -11.96
CA THR A 212 -11.13 -4.50 -12.41
C THR A 212 -12.15 -5.09 -11.44
N TYR A 213 -11.90 -5.02 -10.14
CA TYR A 213 -12.79 -5.54 -9.12
C TYR A 213 -14.18 -4.88 -9.10
N VAL A 214 -14.25 -3.56 -9.31
CA VAL A 214 -15.52 -2.83 -9.39
C VAL A 214 -16.28 -3.15 -10.68
N GLY A 215 -15.56 -3.58 -11.73
CA GLY A 215 -16.13 -4.02 -13.00
C GLY A 215 -17.20 -5.11 -12.84
N GLU A 216 -18.21 -5.06 -13.71
CA GLU A 216 -19.31 -6.04 -13.71
C GLU A 216 -18.97 -7.31 -14.48
N SER A 217 -18.17 -7.18 -15.55
CA SER A 217 -17.88 -8.24 -16.51
C SER A 217 -16.66 -9.11 -16.14
N ILE A 218 -16.21 -9.09 -14.89
CA ILE A 218 -15.06 -9.91 -14.47
C ILE A 218 -15.50 -11.29 -14.01
N SER A 219 -14.69 -12.31 -14.29
CA SER A 219 -14.90 -13.68 -13.82
C SER A 219 -14.87 -13.77 -12.27
N SER A 220 -15.52 -14.81 -11.74
CA SER A 220 -15.52 -15.11 -10.30
C SER A 220 -14.13 -15.43 -9.79
N GLU A 221 -13.33 -16.13 -10.60
CA GLU A 221 -11.98 -16.60 -10.34
C GLU A 221 -11.04 -15.40 -10.20
N LEU A 222 -11.02 -14.52 -11.19
CA LEU A 222 -10.24 -13.29 -11.15
C LEU A 222 -10.65 -12.40 -9.97
N ARG A 223 -11.95 -12.27 -9.70
CA ARG A 223 -12.44 -11.51 -8.55
C ARG A 223 -11.89 -12.07 -7.24
N ALA A 224 -11.98 -13.38 -7.03
CA ALA A 224 -11.48 -14.03 -5.83
C ALA A 224 -9.95 -13.96 -5.70
N ASN A 225 -9.22 -14.03 -6.82
CA ASN A 225 -7.76 -13.85 -6.83
C ASN A 225 -7.36 -12.41 -6.47
N ILE A 226 -8.11 -11.40 -6.94
CA ILE A 226 -7.94 -10.02 -6.48
C ILE A 226 -8.28 -9.90 -4.99
N GLU A 227 -9.34 -10.55 -4.49
CA GLU A 227 -9.66 -10.52 -3.05
C GLU A 227 -8.53 -11.07 -2.18
N PHE A 228 -7.80 -12.07 -2.68
CA PHE A 228 -6.61 -12.61 -2.02
C PHE A 228 -5.41 -11.66 -2.08
N CYS A 229 -5.11 -11.11 -3.28
CA CYS A 229 -3.90 -10.31 -3.50
C CYS A 229 -4.00 -8.88 -2.97
N SER A 230 -5.19 -8.29 -2.99
CA SER A 230 -5.38 -6.86 -2.67
C SER A 230 -4.93 -6.48 -1.25
N PRO A 231 -5.21 -7.26 -0.18
CA PRO A 231 -4.69 -6.98 1.16
C PRO A 231 -3.16 -7.00 1.23
N ILE A 232 -2.52 -7.97 0.55
CA ILE A 232 -1.06 -8.11 0.51
C ILE A 232 -0.44 -6.89 -0.19
N LEU A 233 -0.96 -6.55 -1.38
CA LEU A 233 -0.53 -5.36 -2.11
C LEU A 233 -0.74 -4.09 -1.26
N TRP A 234 -1.87 -3.99 -0.57
CA TRP A 234 -2.20 -2.87 0.31
C TRP A 234 -1.20 -2.69 1.45
N GLY A 235 -0.58 -3.76 1.95
CA GLY A 235 0.51 -3.71 2.92
C GLY A 235 1.76 -3.02 2.36
N SER A 236 2.05 -3.23 1.08
CA SER A 236 3.27 -2.76 0.41
C SER A 236 3.20 -1.34 -0.20
N ILE A 237 2.00 -0.74 -0.30
CA ILE A 237 1.81 0.58 -0.92
C ILE A 237 1.87 1.74 0.08
N ILE A 238 2.29 2.92 -0.39
CA ILE A 238 2.41 4.12 0.43
C ILE A 238 1.04 4.76 0.77
N LYS A 239 1.04 5.64 1.77
CA LYS A 239 -0.18 6.31 2.27
C LYS A 239 -0.91 7.12 1.19
N ASP A 240 -0.20 7.73 0.25
CA ASP A 240 -0.81 8.56 -0.79
C ASP A 240 -1.56 7.73 -1.85
N ASP A 241 -1.05 6.55 -2.19
CA ASP A 241 -1.76 5.58 -3.05
C ASP A 241 -3.05 5.09 -2.37
N LYS A 242 -2.99 4.80 -1.06
CA LYS A 242 -4.18 4.42 -0.28
C LYS A 242 -5.25 5.52 -0.30
N LYS A 243 -4.83 6.79 -0.14
CA LYS A 243 -5.74 7.95 -0.28
C LYS A 243 -6.31 8.06 -1.69
N GLN A 244 -5.52 7.78 -2.73
CA GLN A 244 -6.00 7.80 -4.11
C GLN A 244 -7.13 6.79 -4.31
N ILE A 245 -6.97 5.55 -3.83
CA ILE A 245 -8.03 4.54 -3.88
C ILE A 245 -9.28 5.00 -3.10
N GLY A 246 -9.11 5.58 -1.91
CA GLY A 246 -10.20 6.18 -1.14
C GLY A 246 -10.97 7.26 -1.93
N LYS A 247 -10.26 8.21 -2.56
CA LYS A 247 -10.86 9.24 -3.42
C LYS A 247 -11.59 8.66 -4.64
N ARG A 248 -11.07 7.58 -5.22
CA ARG A 248 -11.73 6.90 -6.34
C ARG A 248 -13.02 6.23 -5.89
N PHE A 249 -13.04 5.62 -4.70
CA PHE A 249 -14.26 5.10 -4.12
C PHE A 249 -15.28 6.22 -3.81
N ASP A 250 -14.83 7.34 -3.24
CA ASP A 250 -15.69 8.51 -3.01
C ASP A 250 -16.38 8.98 -4.30
N LYS A 251 -15.64 9.00 -5.42
CA LYS A 251 -16.20 9.32 -6.73
C LYS A 251 -17.32 8.34 -7.14
N LEU A 252 -17.12 7.04 -6.94
CA LEU A 252 -18.14 6.03 -7.23
C LEU A 252 -19.41 6.23 -6.38
N VAL A 253 -19.27 6.67 -5.13
CA VAL A 253 -20.41 6.97 -4.25
C VAL A 253 -21.22 8.14 -4.80
N VAL A 254 -20.54 9.20 -5.24
CA VAL A 254 -21.20 10.38 -5.84
C VAL A 254 -21.89 10.05 -7.17
N GLU A 255 -21.33 9.14 -7.97
CA GLU A 255 -21.92 8.68 -9.24
C GLU A 255 -23.23 7.88 -9.05
N GLY A 256 -23.50 7.35 -7.84
CA GLY A 256 -24.81 6.79 -7.49
C GLY A 256 -25.13 5.41 -8.07
N ASN A 257 -24.19 4.73 -8.73
CA ASN A 257 -24.40 3.37 -9.23
C ASN A 257 -24.34 2.36 -8.07
N LYS A 258 -25.51 1.84 -7.66
CA LYS A 258 -25.64 0.90 -6.54
C LYS A 258 -24.75 -0.35 -6.65
N GLY A 259 -24.59 -0.90 -7.86
CA GLY A 259 -23.76 -2.09 -8.09
C GLY A 259 -22.28 -1.80 -7.86
N ASN A 260 -21.79 -0.69 -8.43
CA ASN A 260 -20.41 -0.26 -8.28
C ASN A 260 -20.08 0.15 -6.85
N ILE A 261 -21.00 0.85 -6.17
CA ILE A 261 -20.84 1.22 -4.75
C ILE A 261 -20.73 -0.03 -3.89
N LYS A 262 -21.59 -1.03 -4.09
CA LYS A 262 -21.54 -2.29 -3.33
C LYS A 262 -20.22 -3.03 -3.53
N ARG A 263 -19.76 -3.17 -4.79
CA ARG A 263 -18.47 -3.80 -5.10
C ARG A 263 -17.31 -2.99 -4.53
N GLY A 264 -17.30 -1.68 -4.73
CA GLY A 264 -16.28 -0.77 -4.20
C GLY A 264 -16.20 -0.83 -2.67
N LEU A 265 -17.34 -0.84 -1.97
CA LEU A 265 -17.38 -0.96 -0.52
C LEU A 265 -16.79 -2.29 -0.06
N ARG A 266 -17.13 -3.41 -0.72
CA ARG A 266 -16.53 -4.70 -0.41
C ARG A 266 -15.01 -4.68 -0.57
N TYR A 267 -14.49 -4.05 -1.63
CA TYR A 267 -13.05 -3.88 -1.82
C TYR A 267 -12.41 -3.06 -0.69
N ILE A 268 -13.00 -1.91 -0.37
CA ILE A 268 -12.50 -1.00 0.66
C ILE A 268 -12.51 -1.67 2.04
N SER A 269 -13.57 -2.41 2.37
CA SER A 269 -13.64 -3.17 3.62
C SER A 269 -12.57 -4.27 3.67
N LEU A 270 -12.38 -5.01 2.57
CA LEU A 270 -11.38 -6.08 2.46
C LEU A 270 -9.96 -5.57 2.75
N VAL A 271 -9.57 -4.43 2.18
CA VAL A 271 -8.23 -3.86 2.38
C VAL A 271 -8.10 -3.00 3.64
N GLY A 272 -9.15 -2.87 4.46
CA GLY A 272 -9.18 -1.97 5.61
C GLY A 272 -9.09 -0.48 5.24
N GLY A 273 -9.52 -0.12 4.03
CA GLY A 273 -9.34 1.21 3.43
C GLY A 273 -10.33 2.27 3.89
N MET A 274 -11.31 1.94 4.74
CA MET A 274 -12.38 2.87 5.16
C MET A 274 -11.83 4.17 5.78
N MET A 275 -10.68 4.11 6.44
CA MET A 275 -10.02 5.29 7.00
C MET A 275 -9.64 6.36 5.95
N TYR A 276 -9.50 5.96 4.68
CA TYR A 276 -9.16 6.86 3.55
C TYR A 276 -10.38 7.38 2.79
N VAL A 277 -11.58 6.90 3.12
CA VAL A 277 -12.86 7.36 2.55
C VAL A 277 -13.29 8.64 3.26
N ASN A 278 -13.85 9.62 2.54
CA ASN A 278 -14.26 10.88 3.15
C ASN A 278 -15.53 10.75 4.01
N LEU A 279 -15.77 11.74 4.87
CA LEU A 279 -16.90 11.73 5.81
C LEU A 279 -18.27 11.72 5.10
N ALA A 280 -18.41 12.43 3.97
CA ALA A 280 -19.68 12.51 3.25
C ALA A 280 -20.09 11.15 2.64
N SER A 281 -19.15 10.45 2.00
CA SER A 281 -19.36 9.11 1.47
C SER A 281 -19.67 8.11 2.59
N ARG A 282 -18.97 8.20 3.74
CA ARG A 282 -19.27 7.37 4.91
C ARG A 282 -20.71 7.58 5.38
N LYS A 283 -21.19 8.83 5.48
CA LYS A 283 -22.59 9.13 5.84
C LYS A 283 -23.59 8.54 4.85
N ILE A 284 -23.35 8.69 3.55
CA ILE A 284 -24.22 8.12 2.50
C ILE A 284 -24.37 6.60 2.65
N ILE A 285 -23.32 5.91 3.08
CA ILE A 285 -23.29 4.45 3.22
C ILE A 285 -23.85 4.01 4.58
N ILE A 286 -23.45 4.65 5.67
CA ILE A 286 -23.65 4.17 7.04
C ILE A 286 -25.02 4.62 7.59
N ASP A 287 -25.43 5.87 7.37
CA ASP A 287 -26.65 6.43 7.97
C ASP A 287 -27.90 5.63 7.56
N PRO A 288 -28.08 5.18 6.29
CA PRO A 288 -29.21 4.34 5.93
C PRO A 288 -29.22 2.98 6.67
N LEU A 289 -28.04 2.39 6.93
CA LEU A 289 -27.95 1.12 7.65
C LEU A 289 -28.39 1.28 9.11
N ILE A 290 -27.95 2.35 9.77
CA ILE A 290 -28.34 2.66 11.16
C ILE A 290 -29.84 2.93 11.24
N LYS A 291 -30.40 3.76 10.35
CA LYS A 291 -31.85 4.02 10.30
C LYS A 291 -32.66 2.75 10.07
N THR A 292 -32.19 1.88 9.19
CA THR A 292 -32.84 0.59 8.94
C THR A 292 -32.78 -0.30 10.19
N LEU A 293 -31.65 -0.29 10.92
CA LEU A 293 -31.50 -1.04 12.18
C LEU A 293 -32.51 -0.55 13.23
N GLU A 294 -32.64 0.76 13.40
CA GLU A 294 -33.55 1.39 14.36
C GLU A 294 -35.01 0.97 14.12
N ILE A 295 -35.45 0.98 12.85
CA ILE A 295 -36.81 0.59 12.46
C ILE A 295 -37.03 -0.93 12.62
N SER A 296 -35.96 -1.72 12.51
CA SER A 296 -36.01 -3.19 12.55
C SER A 296 -35.80 -3.79 13.94
N ILE A 297 -35.80 -2.97 15.00
CA ILE A 297 -35.64 -3.46 16.38
C ILE A 297 -36.75 -4.49 16.69
N ASP A 298 -36.34 -5.60 17.31
CA ASP A 298 -37.14 -6.79 17.63
C ASP A 298 -37.46 -7.73 16.45
N ASP A 299 -36.98 -7.44 15.24
CA ASP A 299 -36.92 -8.39 14.12
C ASP A 299 -35.52 -9.01 14.03
N TRP A 300 -35.34 -10.18 14.64
CA TRP A 300 -34.01 -10.80 14.79
C TRP A 300 -33.32 -11.12 13.47
N ASP A 301 -34.08 -11.45 12.43
CA ASP A 301 -33.54 -11.79 11.11
C ASP A 301 -33.05 -10.52 10.40
N ALA A 302 -33.80 -9.42 10.50
CA ALA A 302 -33.40 -8.13 9.97
C ALA A 302 -32.21 -7.56 10.77
N GLU A 303 -32.27 -7.57 12.10
CA GLU A 303 -31.20 -7.15 13.00
C GLU A 303 -29.88 -7.84 12.66
N ALA A 304 -29.88 -9.17 12.57
CA ALA A 304 -28.67 -9.94 12.27
C ALA A 304 -28.05 -9.57 10.92
N LYS A 305 -28.88 -9.37 9.89
CA LYS A 305 -28.42 -9.00 8.54
C LYS A 305 -27.83 -7.58 8.52
N ILE A 306 -28.41 -6.64 9.25
CA ILE A 306 -27.98 -5.24 9.26
C ILE A 306 -26.73 -5.08 10.13
N ILE A 307 -26.70 -5.70 11.31
CA ILE A 307 -25.53 -5.69 12.21
C ILE A 307 -24.28 -6.25 11.52
N LYS A 308 -24.41 -7.34 10.75
CA LYS A 308 -23.30 -7.89 9.96
C LYS A 308 -22.76 -6.91 8.90
N GLN A 309 -23.61 -6.02 8.38
CA GLN A 309 -23.20 -4.98 7.43
C GLN A 309 -22.56 -3.78 8.13
N ILE A 310 -23.03 -3.42 9.32
CA ILE A 310 -22.48 -2.30 10.10
C ILE A 310 -21.14 -2.68 10.75
N TYR A 311 -20.95 -3.94 11.15
CA TYR A 311 -19.76 -4.43 11.86
C TYR A 311 -18.42 -3.96 11.27
N PRO A 312 -18.12 -4.18 9.97
CA PRO A 312 -16.86 -3.71 9.37
C PRO A 312 -16.72 -2.17 9.31
N LEU A 313 -17.81 -1.43 9.54
CA LEU A 313 -17.87 0.04 9.48
C LEU A 313 -17.92 0.68 10.87
N SER A 314 -18.02 -0.13 11.94
CA SER A 314 -18.28 0.32 13.32
C SER A 314 -17.22 1.28 13.91
N LYS A 315 -15.99 1.26 13.38
CA LYS A 315 -14.94 2.24 13.74
C LYS A 315 -15.09 3.62 13.08
N PHE A 316 -15.99 3.74 12.10
CA PHE A 316 -16.07 4.90 11.20
C PHE A 316 -17.47 5.52 11.18
N ILE A 317 -18.25 5.30 12.26
CA ILE A 317 -19.60 5.84 12.39
C ILE A 317 -19.55 7.38 12.38
N PRO A 318 -20.34 8.05 11.51
CA PRO A 318 -20.41 9.49 11.51
C PRO A 318 -21.01 10.04 12.81
N GLU A 319 -20.47 11.16 13.29
CA GLU A 319 -20.91 11.82 14.52
C GLU A 319 -22.43 12.11 14.54
N THR A 320 -23.01 12.46 13.39
CA THR A 320 -24.44 12.75 13.25
C THR A 320 -25.36 11.54 13.44
N SER A 321 -24.81 10.32 13.45
CA SER A 321 -25.57 9.08 13.63
C SER A 321 -25.05 8.25 14.79
N GLN A 322 -24.11 8.77 15.58
CA GLN A 322 -23.50 8.07 16.70
C GLN A 322 -24.53 7.78 17.81
N GLU A 323 -25.41 8.74 18.12
CA GLU A 323 -26.49 8.55 19.09
C GLU A 323 -27.41 7.39 18.69
N MET A 324 -28.02 7.49 17.50
CA MET A 324 -28.90 6.47 16.96
C MET A 324 -28.22 5.10 16.84
N TYR A 325 -26.94 5.08 16.48
CA TYR A 325 -26.14 3.86 16.39
C TYR A 325 -26.02 3.17 17.75
N VAL A 326 -25.51 3.87 18.77
CA VAL A 326 -25.30 3.32 20.11
C VAL A 326 -26.62 2.87 20.73
N GLU A 327 -27.67 3.69 20.60
CA GLU A 327 -29.02 3.34 21.07
C GLU A 327 -29.54 2.06 20.43
N SER A 328 -29.44 1.96 19.10
CA SER A 328 -29.96 0.82 18.34
C SER A 328 -29.20 -0.46 18.68
N ILE A 329 -27.87 -0.46 18.65
CA ILE A 329 -27.09 -1.67 18.95
C ILE A 329 -27.28 -2.13 20.40
N THR A 330 -27.46 -1.19 21.34
CA THR A 330 -27.73 -1.51 22.75
C THR A 330 -29.09 -2.19 22.88
N LYS A 331 -30.14 -1.64 22.27
CA LYS A 331 -31.50 -2.23 22.29
C LYS A 331 -31.54 -3.60 21.62
N VAL A 332 -30.90 -3.75 20.48
CA VAL A 332 -30.78 -5.03 19.74
C VAL A 332 -30.06 -6.08 20.59
N PHE A 333 -28.96 -5.70 21.24
CA PHE A 333 -28.22 -6.63 22.08
C PHE A 333 -29.01 -7.05 23.31
N VAL A 334 -29.65 -6.12 24.02
CA VAL A 334 -30.43 -6.43 25.22
C VAL A 334 -31.64 -7.29 24.88
N GLY A 335 -32.26 -7.08 23.71
CA GLY A 335 -33.46 -7.77 23.29
C GLY A 335 -34.67 -7.39 24.14
N TYR A 336 -35.65 -8.28 24.26
CA TYR A 336 -36.88 -8.03 24.99
C TYR A 336 -37.32 -9.24 25.81
N LYS A 337 -38.20 -8.97 26.79
CA LYS A 337 -38.88 -10.01 27.55
C LYS A 337 -40.19 -10.37 26.86
N GLY A 338 -40.41 -11.65 26.60
CA GLY A 338 -41.59 -12.16 25.91
C GLY A 338 -42.02 -13.53 26.42
N SER A 339 -42.98 -14.13 25.73
CA SER A 339 -43.37 -15.52 25.93
C SER A 339 -43.49 -16.21 24.58
N SER A 340 -43.19 -17.51 24.54
CA SER A 340 -43.33 -18.32 23.32
C SER A 340 -43.97 -19.64 23.68
N THR A 341 -44.85 -20.13 22.81
CA THR A 341 -45.38 -21.50 22.90
C THR A 341 -44.33 -22.55 22.55
N ARG A 342 -43.24 -22.15 21.88
CA ARG A 342 -42.17 -23.04 21.41
C ARG A 342 -40.94 -23.05 22.34
N PHE A 343 -40.73 -21.99 23.12
CA PHE A 343 -39.54 -21.84 23.95
C PHE A 343 -39.92 -21.53 25.39
N SER A 344 -39.30 -22.24 26.35
CA SER A 344 -39.48 -22.01 27.79
C SER A 344 -38.76 -20.75 28.30
N ARG A 345 -37.85 -20.18 27.51
CA ARG A 345 -37.15 -18.93 27.84
C ARG A 345 -38.10 -17.74 27.74
N THR A 346 -37.92 -16.76 28.62
CA THR A 346 -38.63 -15.47 28.57
C THR A 346 -37.77 -14.34 28.00
N ASP A 347 -36.47 -14.58 27.88
CA ASP A 347 -35.50 -13.59 27.42
C ASP A 347 -35.16 -13.86 25.95
N PHE A 348 -35.55 -12.92 25.10
CA PHE A 348 -35.50 -13.07 23.67
C PHE A 348 -34.61 -11.99 23.04
N TYR A 349 -33.73 -12.39 22.14
CA TYR A 349 -32.75 -11.53 21.48
C TYR A 349 -32.24 -12.20 20.20
N SER A 350 -31.59 -11.42 19.33
CA SER A 350 -30.93 -11.96 18.14
C SER A 350 -29.59 -12.62 18.50
N ASP A 351 -29.61 -13.95 18.64
CA ASP A 351 -28.42 -14.79 18.85
C ASP A 351 -27.35 -14.57 17.75
N SER A 352 -27.79 -14.24 16.53
CA SER A 352 -26.90 -14.00 15.38
C SER A 352 -26.27 -12.60 15.36
N ALA A 353 -26.92 -11.59 15.96
CA ALA A 353 -26.37 -10.24 16.04
C ALA A 353 -25.43 -10.05 17.23
N ALA A 354 -25.70 -10.75 18.34
CA ALA A 354 -25.04 -10.52 19.62
C ALA A 354 -23.50 -10.60 19.59
N PRO A 355 -22.84 -11.58 18.93
CA PRO A 355 -21.37 -11.65 18.90
C PRO A 355 -20.74 -10.43 18.22
N TYR A 356 -21.35 -9.94 17.13
CA TYR A 356 -20.85 -8.77 16.42
C TYR A 356 -21.00 -7.50 17.26
N ILE A 357 -22.12 -7.34 17.96
CA ILE A 357 -22.34 -6.16 18.80
C ILE A 357 -21.34 -6.10 19.96
N ARG A 358 -20.99 -7.23 20.59
CA ARG A 358 -19.92 -7.22 21.62
C ARG A 358 -18.63 -6.65 21.05
N ASN A 359 -18.21 -7.15 19.89
CA ASN A 359 -17.00 -6.66 19.22
C ASN A 359 -17.13 -5.20 18.71
N MET A 360 -18.36 -4.69 18.51
CA MET A 360 -18.58 -3.28 18.18
C MET A 360 -18.34 -2.36 19.39
N PHE A 361 -18.59 -2.84 20.61
CA PHE A 361 -18.35 -2.07 21.84
C PHE A 361 -16.85 -1.90 22.10
N ASP A 362 -16.00 -2.80 21.61
CA ASP A 362 -14.53 -2.61 21.63
C ASP A 362 -14.05 -1.40 20.81
N HIS A 363 -14.91 -0.87 19.94
CA HIS A 363 -14.61 0.32 19.12
C HIS A 363 -15.16 1.62 19.72
N PHE A 364 -15.73 1.58 20.92
CA PHE A 364 -16.25 2.78 21.56
C PHE A 364 -15.12 3.73 21.93
N ASP A 365 -15.43 5.03 21.86
CA ASP A 365 -14.64 6.10 22.43
C ASP A 365 -15.37 6.70 23.63
N THR A 366 -14.77 7.72 24.26
CA THR A 366 -15.39 8.43 25.40
C THR A 366 -16.79 8.95 25.05
N LYS A 367 -16.99 9.44 23.82
CA LYS A 367 -18.27 9.98 23.37
C LYS A 367 -19.33 8.88 23.19
N ALA A 368 -18.97 7.74 22.58
CA ALA A 368 -19.86 6.60 22.47
C ALA A 368 -20.27 6.05 23.84
N THR A 369 -19.35 6.09 24.82
CA THR A 369 -19.64 5.71 26.20
C THR A 369 -20.62 6.68 26.87
N GLU A 370 -20.39 7.98 26.75
CA GLU A 370 -21.33 9.01 27.24
C GLU A 370 -22.72 8.80 26.63
N ILE A 371 -22.79 8.53 25.32
CA ILE A 371 -24.06 8.23 24.64
C ILE A 371 -24.70 6.96 25.21
N PHE A 372 -23.94 5.87 25.38
CA PHE A 372 -24.45 4.63 25.98
C PHE A 372 -25.03 4.86 27.37
N VAL A 373 -24.30 5.59 28.21
CA VAL A 373 -24.74 5.96 29.56
C VAL A 373 -26.03 6.78 29.49
N ASN A 374 -26.09 7.77 28.59
CA ASN A 374 -27.31 8.55 28.34
C ASN A 374 -28.47 7.67 27.85
N THR A 375 -28.22 6.69 26.98
CA THR A 375 -29.22 5.73 26.51
C THR A 375 -29.80 4.95 27.68
N VAL A 376 -28.96 4.37 28.54
CA VAL A 376 -29.43 3.64 29.74
C VAL A 376 -30.24 4.57 30.65
N LYS A 377 -29.79 5.82 30.83
CA LYS A 377 -30.42 6.83 31.69
C LYS A 377 -31.72 7.39 31.13
N LYS A 378 -31.96 7.41 29.81
CA LYS A 378 -33.06 8.18 29.18
C LYS A 378 -33.98 7.37 28.27
N ASP A 379 -33.53 6.29 27.64
CA ASP A 379 -34.36 5.51 26.70
C ASP A 379 -35.40 4.67 27.47
N GLU A 380 -36.68 5.05 27.34
CA GLU A 380 -37.80 4.43 28.05
C GLU A 380 -38.03 2.96 27.64
N GLN A 381 -37.76 2.62 26.38
CA GLN A 381 -37.92 1.25 25.88
C GLN A 381 -36.88 0.32 26.52
N LEU A 382 -35.62 0.76 26.58
CA LEU A 382 -34.52 0.06 27.23
C LEU A 382 -34.77 -0.06 28.74
N LYS A 383 -35.12 1.04 29.41
CA LYS A 383 -35.50 1.04 30.84
C LYS A 383 -36.58 0.03 31.16
N ARG A 384 -37.62 -0.06 30.32
CA ARG A 384 -38.68 -1.07 30.50
C ARG A 384 -38.14 -2.50 30.35
N ARG A 385 -37.23 -2.73 29.40
CA ARG A 385 -36.64 -4.06 29.13
C ARG A 385 -35.76 -4.54 30.28
N ILE A 386 -34.90 -3.70 30.82
CA ILE A 386 -33.91 -4.07 31.85
C ILE A 386 -34.51 -4.27 33.25
N LYS A 387 -35.82 -4.08 33.44
CA LYS A 387 -36.52 -4.57 34.64
C LYS A 387 -36.54 -6.11 34.72
N GLY A 388 -36.35 -6.78 33.59
CA GLY A 388 -36.15 -8.23 33.56
C GLY A 388 -34.70 -8.58 33.89
N SER A 389 -34.49 -9.52 34.82
CA SER A 389 -33.15 -9.93 35.25
C SER A 389 -32.29 -10.46 34.09
N GLY A 390 -32.88 -11.14 33.11
CA GLY A 390 -32.17 -11.60 31.92
C GLY A 390 -31.67 -10.46 31.03
N GLN A 391 -32.53 -9.47 30.76
CA GLN A 391 -32.17 -8.28 29.97
C GLN A 391 -31.13 -7.42 30.70
N LEU A 392 -31.23 -7.27 32.03
CA LEU A 392 -30.23 -6.58 32.82
C LEU A 392 -28.86 -7.27 32.72
N LYS A 393 -28.81 -8.59 32.89
CA LYS A 393 -27.56 -9.37 32.71
C LYS A 393 -26.94 -9.15 31.33
N ARG A 394 -27.75 -9.03 30.29
CA ARG A 394 -27.25 -8.72 28.94
C ARG A 394 -26.69 -7.30 28.87
N LEU A 395 -27.38 -6.30 29.43
CA LEU A 395 -26.84 -4.95 29.49
C LEU A 395 -25.51 -4.90 30.26
N ARG A 396 -25.38 -5.64 31.37
CA ARG A 396 -24.14 -5.77 32.15
C ARG A 396 -22.97 -6.31 31.32
N ILE A 397 -23.20 -7.24 30.39
CA ILE A 397 -22.14 -7.72 29.47
C ILE A 397 -21.55 -6.56 28.66
N LEU A 398 -22.39 -5.64 28.18
CA LEU A 398 -21.91 -4.47 27.43
C LEU A 398 -21.19 -3.47 28.34
N GLY A 399 -21.72 -3.25 29.55
CA GLY A 399 -21.07 -2.39 30.54
C GLY A 399 -19.69 -2.90 30.95
N ASN A 400 -19.54 -4.21 31.15
CA ASN A 400 -18.26 -4.83 31.50
C ASN A 400 -17.19 -4.57 30.42
N ILE A 401 -17.54 -4.61 29.12
CA ILE A 401 -16.61 -4.28 28.04
C ILE A 401 -16.10 -2.84 28.17
N ILE A 402 -16.98 -1.89 28.53
CA ILE A 402 -16.61 -0.48 28.73
C ILE A 402 -15.67 -0.32 29.94
N VAL A 403 -15.97 -1.00 31.06
CA VAL A 403 -15.16 -0.98 32.28
C VAL A 403 -13.79 -1.63 32.05
N GLU A 404 -13.75 -2.81 31.43
CA GLU A 404 -12.51 -3.54 31.13
C GLU A 404 -11.58 -2.72 30.23
N ASN A 405 -12.13 -2.01 29.24
CA ASN A 405 -11.36 -1.16 28.35
C ASN A 405 -11.06 0.24 28.95
N ASN A 406 -11.66 0.58 30.11
CA ASN A 406 -11.51 1.86 30.80
C ASN A 406 -11.78 3.08 29.88
N ILE A 407 -12.87 3.02 29.11
CA ILE A 407 -13.22 4.03 28.10
C ILE A 407 -14.38 4.88 28.63
N GLY A 408 -14.12 6.13 29.04
CA GLY A 408 -15.18 7.02 29.53
C GLY A 408 -14.65 8.15 30.40
N SER A 409 -15.54 9.08 30.77
CA SER A 409 -15.27 10.01 31.87
C SER A 409 -15.34 9.26 33.20
N THR A 410 -14.75 9.82 34.27
CA THR A 410 -14.85 9.21 35.61
C THR A 410 -16.31 9.02 36.04
N GLU A 411 -17.17 10.01 35.80
CA GLU A 411 -18.60 9.95 36.15
C GLU A 411 -19.34 8.86 35.36
N ASP A 412 -19.01 8.69 34.07
CA ASP A 412 -19.62 7.64 33.24
C ASP A 412 -19.16 6.26 33.70
N LEU A 413 -17.86 6.08 33.99
CA LEU A 413 -17.32 4.82 34.46
C LEU A 413 -17.89 4.43 35.82
N GLU A 414 -17.99 5.35 36.78
CA GLU A 414 -18.65 5.10 38.07
C GLU A 414 -20.10 4.62 37.89
N PHE A 415 -20.83 5.21 36.95
CA PHE A 415 -22.18 4.77 36.62
C PHE A 415 -22.21 3.38 35.98
N VAL A 416 -21.30 3.08 35.04
CA VAL A 416 -21.23 1.78 34.40
C VAL A 416 -20.77 0.69 35.37
N GLU A 417 -19.87 1.00 36.29
CA GLU A 417 -19.47 0.11 37.39
C GLU A 417 -20.66 -0.23 38.29
N LEU A 418 -21.46 0.77 38.69
CA LEU A 418 -22.69 0.56 39.45
C LEU A 418 -23.70 -0.31 38.68
N LEU A 419 -23.82 -0.12 37.35
CA LEU A 419 -24.65 -0.98 36.49
C LEU A 419 -24.16 -2.44 36.51
N CYS A 420 -22.84 -2.66 36.49
CA CYS A 420 -22.23 -3.98 36.38
C CYS A 420 -22.13 -4.74 37.70
N ASP A 421 -22.29 -4.05 38.84
CA ASP A 421 -22.28 -4.64 40.16
C ASP A 421 -23.60 -5.39 40.46
N ASP A 422 -23.50 -6.71 40.60
CA ASP A 422 -24.62 -7.59 40.93
C ASP A 422 -25.09 -7.43 42.39
N GLU A 423 -24.19 -7.07 43.32
CA GLU A 423 -24.50 -6.90 44.74
C GLU A 423 -25.22 -5.57 45.02
N ARG A 424 -25.01 -4.57 44.15
CA ARG A 424 -25.60 -3.23 44.24
C ARG A 424 -26.79 -3.00 43.31
N GLU A 425 -27.45 -4.07 42.86
CA GLU A 425 -28.58 -3.98 41.92
C GLU A 425 -29.74 -3.08 42.40
N THR A 426 -30.09 -3.14 43.69
CA THR A 426 -31.13 -2.28 44.27
C THR A 426 -30.73 -0.81 44.20
N GLU A 427 -29.47 -0.50 44.49
CA GLU A 427 -28.94 0.87 44.41
C GLU A 427 -28.93 1.38 42.97
N PHE A 428 -28.54 0.53 42.02
CA PHE A 428 -28.63 0.84 40.59
C PHE A 428 -30.07 1.16 40.17
N TYR A 429 -31.04 0.35 40.57
CA TYR A 429 -32.45 0.58 40.25
C TYR A 429 -33.01 1.83 40.94
N ASP A 430 -32.67 2.06 42.20
CA ASP A 430 -33.04 3.29 42.89
C ASP A 430 -32.42 4.49 42.18
N TRP A 431 -31.16 4.44 41.78
CA TRP A 431 -30.55 5.52 41.02
C TRP A 431 -31.27 5.75 39.67
N LEU A 432 -31.60 4.68 38.94
CA LEU A 432 -32.14 4.74 37.58
C LEU A 432 -33.64 5.08 37.52
N PHE A 433 -34.42 4.58 38.48
CA PHE A 433 -35.87 4.68 38.54
C PHE A 433 -36.39 5.57 39.67
N SER A 434 -35.57 5.96 40.65
CA SER A 434 -36.01 6.95 41.62
C SER A 434 -36.32 8.25 40.90
N LYS A 435 -37.51 8.77 41.17
CA LYS A 435 -37.81 10.17 40.94
C LYS A 435 -36.95 10.98 41.91
N LYS A 436 -35.67 11.24 41.60
CA LYS A 436 -34.97 12.33 42.25
C LYS A 436 -35.61 13.64 41.78
N ARG A 437 -36.49 14.10 42.66
CA ARG A 437 -37.01 15.45 42.87
C ARG A 437 -36.31 16.49 41.99
N LYS A 438 -37.11 17.14 41.14
CA LYS A 438 -36.88 18.54 40.79
C LYS A 438 -36.53 19.30 42.07
N SER A 439 -35.32 19.83 42.15
CA SER A 439 -35.08 21.12 42.81
C SER A 439 -34.58 22.06 41.75
#